data_AF-A0A4R5FSS6-F1
#
_entry.id   AF-A0A4R5FSS6-F1
#
_cell.length_a   1.000
_cell.length_b   1.000
_cell.length_c   1.000
_cell.angle_alpha   90.00
_cell.angle_beta   90.00
_cell.angle_gamma   90.00
#
_symmetry.space_group_name_H-M   'P 1'
#
loop_
_entity.id
_entity.type
_entity.pdbx_description
1 polymer ?
#
loop_
_entity_poly.entity_id
_entity_poly.type
_entity_poly.pdbx_seq_one_letter_code
_entity_poly.pdbx_strand_id
1 'polypeptide(L)'
;MPVKRKRAPRRPRDGAHPGPVDGAADRRAGDREEHGDLSPTSARGYEAFGRVMAALATEVDFIESCRDLTWWRGADHSWHIEWRDGPYASEVAALLSGHVRASDGPLVTEKGQGGAGSAVLDVMGVRFELRAIDPMGRAALRARSGFWRLSEALDTTRRTNARHPWEELLGG
;
A
#
# COMPACT_ATOMS: atom_id res chain seq x y z
N MET A 1 -15.07 63.10 -37.92
CA MET A 1 -14.42 64.38 -38.29
C MET A 1 -15.52 65.37 -38.63
N PRO A 2 -15.45 66.68 -38.29
CA PRO A 2 -14.46 67.39 -37.44
C PRO A 2 -14.38 66.83 -35.99
N VAL A 3 -13.71 67.38 -34.96
CA VAL A 3 -13.22 68.76 -34.70
C VAL A 3 -11.83 68.78 -34.00
N LYS A 4 -11.52 69.92 -33.36
CA LYS A 4 -10.35 70.40 -32.58
C LYS A 4 -10.94 71.48 -31.63
N ARG A 5 -10.41 71.98 -30.52
CA ARG A 5 -9.07 72.04 -29.88
C ARG A 5 -9.24 72.70 -28.50
N LYS A 6 -8.34 72.49 -27.54
CA LYS A 6 -7.42 73.53 -26.97
C LYS A 6 -6.49 72.90 -25.92
N ARG A 7 -5.27 73.45 -25.76
CA ARG A 7 -4.19 72.92 -24.90
C ARG A 7 -3.83 73.93 -23.79
N ALA A 8 -3.64 73.41 -22.58
CA ALA A 8 -2.56 73.78 -21.62
C ALA A 8 -2.53 75.25 -21.08
N PRO A 9 -1.61 75.66 -20.16
CA PRO A 9 -0.51 74.90 -19.52
C PRO A 9 -0.23 75.17 -18.01
N ARG A 10 0.82 74.49 -17.47
CA ARG A 10 1.66 74.85 -16.29
C ARG A 10 1.00 74.69 -14.89
N ARG A 11 1.74 74.42 -13.80
CA ARG A 11 3.21 74.30 -13.57
C ARG A 11 3.51 73.23 -12.49
N PRO A 12 4.64 72.50 -12.53
CA PRO A 12 5.06 71.62 -11.43
C PRO A 12 5.81 72.38 -10.33
N ARG A 13 5.98 71.75 -9.17
CA ARG A 13 7.15 71.98 -8.31
C ARG A 13 7.60 70.69 -7.60
N ASP A 14 8.87 70.37 -7.81
CA ASP A 14 9.58 69.24 -7.22
C ASP A 14 9.76 69.39 -5.69
N GLY A 15 9.89 68.26 -4.99
CA GLY A 15 9.94 68.22 -3.53
C GLY A 15 10.42 66.89 -2.93
N ALA A 16 11.59 66.41 -3.36
CA ALA A 16 12.52 65.54 -2.63
C ALA A 16 11.99 64.34 -1.78
N HIS A 17 12.16 63.14 -2.36
CA HIS A 17 12.86 61.96 -1.79
C HIS A 17 12.35 61.21 -0.52
N PRO A 18 12.72 59.92 -0.35
CA PRO A 18 11.90 58.95 0.39
C PRO A 18 12.45 58.53 1.76
N GLY A 19 11.55 58.01 2.60
CA GLY A 19 11.82 57.25 3.83
C GLY A 19 10.82 56.08 3.95
N PRO A 20 11.18 54.98 4.62
CA PRO A 20 10.56 53.69 4.37
C PRO A 20 9.16 53.55 4.99
N VAL A 21 8.23 52.96 4.24
CA VAL A 21 6.96 52.47 4.76
C VAL A 21 6.78 50.99 4.43
N ASP A 22 6.58 50.24 5.50
CA ASP A 22 6.31 48.82 5.66
C ASP A 22 5.64 48.12 4.46
N GLY A 23 6.44 47.34 3.74
CA GLY A 23 5.96 46.33 2.79
C GLY A 23 5.37 45.15 3.54
N ALA A 24 4.05 45.17 3.75
CA ALA A 24 3.31 44.09 4.39
C ALA A 24 3.50 42.73 3.70
N ALA A 25 3.41 41.67 4.50
CA ALA A 25 3.66 40.28 4.12
C ALA A 25 2.99 39.84 2.80
N ASP A 26 3.80 39.48 1.81
CA ASP A 26 3.41 38.57 0.71
C ASP A 26 4.15 37.24 0.84
N ARG A 27 3.97 36.58 2.00
CA ARG A 27 4.30 35.15 2.15
C ARG A 27 3.17 34.31 1.54
N ARG A 28 3.03 34.36 0.22
CA ARG A 28 2.41 33.27 -0.54
C ARG A 28 3.39 32.10 -0.46
N ALA A 29 3.11 31.02 0.27
CA ALA A 29 2.06 30.06 -0.07
C ALA A 29 2.18 29.64 -1.55
N GLY A 30 3.36 29.13 -1.92
CA GLY A 30 3.73 28.76 -3.29
C GLY A 30 4.43 27.39 -3.37
N ASP A 31 5.27 27.05 -2.40
CA ASP A 31 6.09 25.83 -2.46
C ASP A 31 5.40 24.64 -1.81
N ARG A 32 4.30 24.19 -2.41
CA ARG A 32 3.79 22.84 -2.20
C ARG A 32 4.62 21.87 -3.04
N GLU A 33 5.91 21.77 -2.70
CA GLU A 33 6.78 20.73 -3.21
C GLU A 33 6.35 19.39 -2.60
N GLU A 34 5.36 18.75 -3.22
CA GLU A 34 5.19 17.29 -3.17
C GLU A 34 6.31 16.62 -4.00
N HIS A 35 7.56 17.03 -3.73
CA HIS A 35 8.75 16.28 -4.09
C HIS A 35 8.84 15.14 -3.09
N GLY A 36 8.37 13.96 -3.53
CA GLY A 36 8.43 12.75 -2.74
C GLY A 36 9.84 12.57 -2.20
N ASP A 37 9.95 12.36 -0.88
CA ASP A 37 11.22 12.31 -0.16
C ASP A 37 12.25 11.48 -0.95
N LEU A 38 13.34 12.11 -1.38
CA LEU A 38 14.43 11.47 -2.12
C LEU A 38 15.58 11.03 -1.18
N SER A 39 15.32 10.93 0.12
CA SER A 39 16.29 10.39 1.07
C SER A 39 16.79 8.99 0.65
N PRO A 40 18.02 8.61 1.00
CA PRO A 40 18.52 7.27 0.71
C PRO A 40 17.68 6.16 1.38
N THR A 41 16.94 6.50 2.45
CA THR A 41 16.03 5.59 3.16
C THR A 41 14.73 5.38 2.37
N SER A 42 14.11 6.45 1.84
CA SER A 42 12.91 6.33 1.01
C SER A 42 13.23 5.68 -0.33
N ALA A 43 14.36 6.00 -0.96
CA ALA A 43 14.81 5.39 -2.20
C ALA A 43 14.94 3.85 -2.07
N ARG A 44 15.59 3.37 -1.00
CA ARG A 44 15.61 1.93 -0.66
C ARG A 44 14.22 1.37 -0.39
N GLY A 45 13.36 2.15 0.27
CA GLY A 45 11.95 1.81 0.50
C GLY A 45 11.18 1.52 -0.80
N TYR A 46 11.36 2.36 -1.83
CA TYR A 46 10.74 2.16 -3.14
C TYR A 46 11.43 1.07 -3.97
N GLU A 47 12.75 0.89 -3.86
CA GLU A 47 13.47 -0.21 -4.52
C GLU A 47 13.01 -1.58 -4.01
N ALA A 48 12.96 -1.76 -2.68
CA ALA A 48 12.47 -2.99 -2.06
C ALA A 48 11.02 -3.29 -2.48
N PHE A 49 10.16 -2.27 -2.52
CA PHE A 49 8.78 -2.40 -3.00
C PHE A 49 8.71 -2.82 -4.47
N GLY A 50 9.49 -2.18 -5.34
CA GLY A 50 9.57 -2.53 -6.75
C GLY A 50 9.99 -3.99 -6.98
N ARG A 51 10.97 -4.49 -6.20
CA ARG A 51 11.40 -5.89 -6.24
C ARG A 51 10.31 -6.87 -5.77
N VAL A 52 9.59 -6.54 -4.69
CA VAL A 52 8.46 -7.36 -4.20
C VAL A 52 7.34 -7.41 -5.23
N MET A 53 6.92 -6.26 -5.78
CA MET A 53 5.86 -6.22 -6.80
C MET A 53 6.28 -6.91 -8.10
N ALA A 54 7.56 -6.84 -8.49
CA ALA A 54 8.07 -7.57 -9.65
C ALA A 54 8.00 -9.09 -9.44
N ALA A 55 8.34 -9.59 -8.24
CA ALA A 55 8.20 -11.01 -7.92
C ALA A 55 6.74 -11.48 -7.87
N LEU A 56 5.82 -10.68 -7.30
CA LEU A 56 4.38 -10.99 -7.34
C LEU A 56 3.84 -10.96 -8.78
N ALA A 57 4.33 -10.08 -9.64
CA ALA A 57 3.92 -9.98 -11.03
C ALA A 57 4.38 -11.16 -11.91
N THR A 58 5.39 -11.95 -11.49
CA THR A 58 5.75 -13.21 -12.17
C THR A 58 4.84 -14.38 -11.80
N GLU A 59 4.02 -14.24 -10.76
CA GLU A 59 3.23 -15.32 -10.16
C GLU A 59 1.76 -15.20 -10.57
N VAL A 60 1.44 -15.76 -11.74
CA VAL A 60 0.11 -15.68 -12.37
C VAL A 60 -0.98 -16.17 -11.42
N ASP A 61 -0.77 -17.31 -10.75
CA ASP A 61 -1.73 -17.89 -9.80
C ASP A 61 -2.02 -16.96 -8.61
N PHE A 62 -1.03 -16.17 -8.15
CA PHE A 62 -1.23 -15.16 -7.12
C PHE A 62 -2.08 -14.00 -7.66
N ILE A 63 -1.71 -13.44 -8.81
CA ILE A 63 -2.40 -12.27 -9.40
C ILE A 63 -3.85 -12.59 -9.77
N GLU A 64 -4.13 -13.78 -10.33
CA GLU A 64 -5.49 -14.19 -10.73
C GLU A 64 -6.37 -14.60 -9.54
N SER A 65 -5.80 -15.12 -8.46
CA SER A 65 -6.56 -15.49 -7.26
C SER A 65 -6.77 -14.34 -6.27
N CYS A 66 -5.92 -13.31 -6.30
CA CYS A 66 -5.99 -12.18 -5.38
C CYS A 66 -7.10 -11.18 -5.74
N ARG A 67 -8.16 -11.19 -4.94
CA ARG A 67 -9.21 -10.16 -5.01
C ARG A 67 -8.89 -8.97 -4.12
N ASP A 68 -9.25 -7.77 -4.58
CA ASP A 68 -9.05 -6.50 -3.86
C ASP A 68 -7.58 -6.28 -3.42
N LEU A 69 -6.61 -6.71 -4.25
CA LEU A 69 -5.19 -6.50 -3.98
C LEU A 69 -4.87 -5.01 -3.88
N THR A 70 -4.34 -4.59 -2.74
CA THR A 70 -3.99 -3.20 -2.43
C THR A 70 -2.66 -3.14 -1.70
N TRP A 71 -1.99 -1.99 -1.80
CA TRP A 71 -0.75 -1.71 -1.08
C TRP A 71 -0.66 -0.24 -0.69
N TRP A 72 -0.03 0.03 0.45
CA TRP A 72 0.19 1.40 0.93
C TRP A 72 1.42 1.50 1.82
N ARG A 73 1.89 2.74 1.99
CA ARG A 73 2.99 3.09 2.89
C ARG A 73 2.44 3.31 4.30
N GLY A 74 2.98 2.59 5.28
CA GLY A 74 2.71 2.84 6.70
C GLY A 74 3.43 4.10 7.20
N ALA A 75 2.90 4.72 8.26
CA ALA A 75 3.53 5.87 8.92
C ALA A 75 4.85 5.52 9.63
N ASP A 76 5.07 4.23 9.90
CA ASP A 76 6.30 3.64 10.44
C ASP A 76 7.38 3.36 9.37
N HIS A 77 7.13 3.78 8.12
CA HIS A 77 7.94 3.43 6.97
C HIS A 77 8.00 1.91 6.67
N SER A 78 6.96 1.15 7.01
CA SER A 78 6.68 -0.18 6.45
C SER A 78 5.82 -0.12 5.18
N TRP A 79 5.82 -1.19 4.40
CA TRP A 79 4.89 -1.40 3.30
C TRP A 79 3.85 -2.44 3.71
N HIS A 80 2.58 -2.13 3.50
CA HIS A 80 1.51 -3.11 3.68
C HIS A 80 1.05 -3.60 2.31
N ILE A 81 0.80 -4.90 2.18
CA ILE A 81 0.17 -5.52 1.02
C ILE A 81 -0.99 -6.35 1.54
N GLU A 82 -2.20 -6.03 1.09
CA GLU A 82 -3.45 -6.65 1.55
C GLU A 82 -4.26 -7.18 0.37
N TRP A 83 -4.84 -8.37 0.54
CA TRP A 83 -5.79 -8.97 -0.39
C TRP A 83 -6.96 -9.60 0.36
N ARG A 84 -8.12 -9.69 -0.30
CA ARG A 84 -9.33 -10.30 0.27
C ARG A 84 -9.33 -11.81 0.09
N ASP A 85 -9.61 -12.26 -1.12
CA ASP A 85 -9.57 -13.66 -1.52
C ASP A 85 -8.17 -13.97 -2.08
N GLY A 86 -7.66 -15.20 -1.95
CA GLY A 86 -6.33 -15.59 -2.42
C GLY A 86 -5.58 -16.55 -1.48
N PRO A 87 -4.26 -16.75 -1.67
CA PRO A 87 -3.41 -17.62 -0.85
C PRO A 87 -3.23 -17.11 0.58
N TYR A 88 -2.67 -17.95 1.46
CA TYR A 88 -2.30 -17.57 2.82
C TYR A 88 -1.12 -16.58 2.81
N ALA A 89 -1.09 -15.66 3.76
CA ALA A 89 0.01 -14.70 3.90
C ALA A 89 1.38 -15.38 4.11
N SER A 90 1.41 -16.53 4.77
CA SER A 90 2.60 -17.39 4.91
C SER A 90 3.07 -18.04 3.60
N GLU A 91 2.16 -18.37 2.68
CA GLU A 91 2.53 -18.93 1.36
C GLU A 91 3.17 -17.85 0.49
N VAL A 92 2.58 -16.64 0.48
CA VAL A 92 3.13 -15.46 -0.19
C VAL A 92 4.47 -15.05 0.41
N ALA A 93 4.64 -15.16 1.74
CA ALA A 93 5.93 -14.94 2.40
C ALA A 93 7.02 -15.89 1.89
N ALA A 94 6.75 -17.20 1.88
CA ALA A 94 7.69 -18.21 1.40
C ALA A 94 8.01 -18.06 -0.10
N LEU A 95 7.01 -17.72 -0.92
CA LEU A 95 7.15 -17.40 -2.34
C LEU A 95 8.08 -16.19 -2.56
N LEU A 96 7.91 -15.11 -1.78
CA LEU A 96 8.76 -13.92 -1.86
C LEU A 96 10.19 -14.20 -1.39
N SER A 97 10.37 -14.99 -0.32
CA SER A 97 11.68 -15.53 0.09
C SER A 97 12.33 -16.38 -1.01
N GLY A 98 11.51 -17.06 -1.83
CA GLY A 98 11.93 -17.77 -3.02
C GLY A 98 12.46 -16.85 -4.13
N HIS A 99 11.73 -15.78 -4.47
CA HIS A 99 11.94 -15.02 -5.70
C HIS A 99 12.73 -13.71 -5.54
N VAL A 100 12.65 -13.03 -4.39
CA VAL A 100 13.33 -11.74 -4.18
C VAL A 100 14.77 -11.98 -3.72
N ARG A 101 15.68 -12.10 -4.70
CA ARG A 101 17.11 -12.41 -4.49
C ARG A 101 18.04 -11.36 -5.11
N ALA A 102 19.28 -11.36 -4.62
CA ALA A 102 20.42 -10.71 -5.24
C ALA A 102 21.38 -11.77 -5.81
N SER A 103 22.43 -11.31 -6.50
CA SER A 103 23.48 -12.18 -7.06
C SER A 103 24.30 -12.92 -6.00
N ASP A 104 24.29 -12.46 -4.75
CA ASP A 104 25.05 -12.96 -3.61
C ASP A 104 24.19 -13.66 -2.53
N GLY A 105 22.86 -13.63 -2.64
CA GLY A 105 21.99 -14.33 -1.68
C GLY A 105 20.52 -13.89 -1.66
N PRO A 106 19.72 -14.42 -0.72
CA PRO A 106 18.35 -13.95 -0.49
C PRO A 106 18.35 -12.52 0.07
N LEU A 107 17.44 -11.67 -0.41
CA LEU A 107 17.24 -10.30 0.10
C LEU A 107 16.12 -10.21 1.15
N VAL A 108 15.44 -11.32 1.41
CA VAL A 108 14.28 -11.44 2.30
C VAL A 108 14.67 -12.17 3.58
N THR A 109 14.20 -11.65 4.71
CA THR A 109 14.22 -12.33 6.01
C THR A 109 12.81 -12.34 6.59
N GLU A 110 12.25 -13.53 6.80
CA GLU A 110 10.94 -13.67 7.45
C GLU A 110 11.03 -13.31 8.94
N LYS A 111 10.06 -12.53 9.45
CA LYS A 111 10.04 -12.06 10.84
C LYS A 111 9.02 -12.87 11.65
N GLY A 112 9.47 -14.01 12.15
CA GLY A 112 8.65 -14.94 12.93
C GLY A 112 7.83 -15.88 12.03
N GLN A 113 7.03 -16.73 12.66
CA GLN A 113 6.22 -17.71 11.93
C GLN A 113 4.95 -17.05 11.36
N GLY A 114 4.91 -16.88 10.04
CA GLY A 114 3.72 -16.39 9.33
C GLY A 114 2.51 -17.31 9.52
N GLY A 115 1.32 -16.71 9.52
CA GLY A 115 0.04 -17.42 9.62
C GLY A 115 -0.81 -17.30 8.37
N ALA A 116 -2.03 -17.83 8.45
CA ALA A 116 -3.00 -17.79 7.35
C ALA A 116 -3.34 -16.37 6.90
N GLY A 117 -3.69 -15.49 7.85
CA GLY A 117 -4.15 -14.12 7.58
C GLY A 117 -3.09 -13.03 7.64
N SER A 118 -1.89 -13.31 8.16
CA SER A 118 -0.80 -12.32 8.19
C SER A 118 0.59 -12.96 8.26
N ALA A 119 1.56 -12.32 7.60
CA ALA A 119 2.98 -12.62 7.68
C ALA A 119 3.78 -11.32 7.60
N VAL A 120 5.03 -11.33 8.08
CA VAL A 120 5.91 -10.16 8.09
C VAL A 120 7.25 -10.53 7.48
N LEU A 121 7.69 -9.71 6.54
CA LEU A 121 8.99 -9.83 5.88
C LEU A 121 9.85 -8.59 6.16
N ASP A 122 11.15 -8.76 6.01
CA ASP A 122 12.14 -7.70 5.91
C ASP A 122 12.87 -7.89 4.58
N VAL A 123 12.75 -6.92 3.69
CA VAL A 123 13.31 -6.95 2.34
C VAL A 123 14.29 -5.80 2.25
N MET A 124 15.59 -6.10 2.13
CA MET A 124 16.66 -5.09 2.09
C MET A 124 16.69 -4.10 3.29
N GLY A 125 16.21 -4.52 4.47
CA GLY A 125 16.09 -3.65 5.65
C GLY A 125 14.75 -2.88 5.73
N VAL A 126 13.81 -3.16 4.82
CA VAL A 126 12.48 -2.52 4.76
C VAL A 126 11.43 -3.53 5.19
N ARG A 127 10.61 -3.16 6.19
CA ARG A 127 9.51 -4.01 6.69
C ARG A 127 8.36 -4.09 5.69
N PHE A 128 7.88 -5.30 5.43
CA PHE A 128 6.65 -5.59 4.71
C PHE A 128 5.67 -6.36 5.59
N GLU A 129 4.41 -5.93 5.61
CA GLU A 129 3.32 -6.62 6.30
C GLU A 129 2.33 -7.15 5.26
N LEU A 130 2.23 -8.47 5.19
CA LEU A 130 1.31 -9.18 4.31
C LEU A 130 0.02 -9.48 5.08
N ARG A 131 -1.13 -9.24 4.46
CA ARG A 131 -2.46 -9.41 5.08
C ARG A 131 -3.43 -10.07 4.11
N ALA A 132 -3.87 -11.28 4.44
CA ALA A 132 -4.96 -11.97 3.75
C ALA A 132 -6.23 -11.86 4.60
N ILE A 133 -7.26 -11.16 4.12
CA ILE A 133 -8.48 -10.88 4.90
C ILE A 133 -9.43 -12.09 4.95
N ASP A 134 -9.60 -12.79 3.83
CA ASP A 134 -10.34 -14.05 3.74
C ASP A 134 -9.58 -15.05 2.85
N PRO A 135 -8.41 -15.55 3.28
CA PRO A 135 -7.65 -16.51 2.49
C PRO A 135 -8.49 -17.75 2.20
N MET A 136 -8.43 -18.21 0.94
CA MET A 136 -9.30 -19.27 0.39
C MET A 136 -10.81 -18.93 0.33
N GLY A 137 -11.24 -17.67 0.52
CA GLY A 137 -12.63 -17.21 0.35
C GLY A 137 -13.65 -17.88 1.29
N ARG A 138 -13.22 -18.26 2.49
CA ARG A 138 -13.99 -19.13 3.40
C ARG A 138 -15.00 -18.37 4.25
N ALA A 139 -14.82 -17.09 4.54
CA ALA A 139 -15.76 -16.28 5.30
C ALA A 139 -17.08 -16.10 4.53
N ALA A 140 -17.03 -15.90 3.21
CA ALA A 140 -18.24 -15.89 2.37
C ALA A 140 -18.99 -17.24 2.40
N LEU A 141 -18.26 -18.36 2.44
CA LEU A 141 -18.85 -19.71 2.56
C LEU A 141 -19.44 -19.96 3.96
N ARG A 142 -18.78 -19.49 5.03
CA ARG A 142 -19.28 -19.58 6.41
C ARG A 142 -20.49 -18.67 6.68
N ALA A 143 -20.57 -17.51 6.02
CA ALA A 143 -21.69 -16.57 6.15
C ALA A 143 -22.98 -17.06 5.47
N ARG A 144 -22.91 -18.01 4.52
CA ARG A 144 -24.07 -18.63 3.87
C ARG A 144 -24.67 -19.76 4.74
N SER A 145 -25.14 -19.40 5.93
CA SER A 145 -25.92 -20.28 6.79
C SER A 145 -27.23 -20.71 6.10
N GLY A 146 -27.36 -21.99 5.74
CA GLY A 146 -28.63 -22.53 5.26
C GLY A 146 -28.58 -23.86 4.51
N PHE A 147 -27.56 -24.12 3.68
CA PHE A 147 -27.65 -25.23 2.70
C PHE A 147 -26.49 -26.24 2.66
N TRP A 148 -25.36 -25.99 3.33
CA TRP A 148 -24.22 -26.91 3.26
C TRP A 148 -23.56 -27.15 4.62
N ARG A 149 -23.81 -28.33 5.20
CA ARG A 149 -22.91 -28.94 6.20
C ARG A 149 -21.51 -29.24 5.62
N LEU A 150 -21.37 -29.14 4.30
CA LEU A 150 -20.16 -29.47 3.54
C LEU A 150 -19.05 -28.41 3.70
N SER A 151 -19.38 -27.12 3.86
CA SER A 151 -18.38 -26.10 4.21
C SER A 151 -17.84 -26.26 5.63
N GLU A 152 -18.66 -26.77 6.54
CA GLU A 152 -18.25 -27.10 7.91
C GLU A 152 -17.44 -28.42 7.97
N ALA A 153 -17.77 -29.40 7.11
CA ALA A 153 -17.00 -30.64 6.93
C ALA A 153 -15.61 -30.41 6.29
N LEU A 154 -15.46 -29.39 5.44
CA LEU A 154 -14.19 -28.99 4.82
C LEU A 154 -13.33 -28.08 5.72
N ASP A 155 -13.82 -27.63 6.87
CA ASP A 155 -13.05 -26.76 7.78
C ASP A 155 -12.09 -27.56 8.67
N THR A 156 -11.01 -28.04 8.06
CA THR A 156 -9.91 -28.75 8.75
C THR A 156 -9.14 -27.90 9.76
N THR A 157 -9.40 -26.58 9.84
CA THR A 157 -8.73 -25.68 10.79
C THR A 157 -9.36 -25.71 12.18
N ARG A 158 -10.61 -26.18 12.29
CA ARG A 158 -11.27 -26.46 13.58
C ARG A 158 -10.71 -27.74 14.19
N ARG A 159 -9.88 -27.62 15.23
CA ARG A 159 -9.63 -28.71 16.19
C ARG A 159 -10.86 -28.90 17.09
N THR A 160 -11.83 -29.68 16.63
CA THR A 160 -12.97 -30.13 17.46
C THR A 160 -12.73 -31.54 17.97
N ASN A 161 -12.94 -31.76 19.27
CA ASN A 161 -12.87 -33.09 19.91
C ASN A 161 -14.17 -33.91 19.69
N ALA A 162 -14.87 -33.62 18.59
CA ALA A 162 -16.14 -34.19 18.18
C ALA A 162 -15.99 -34.72 16.74
N ARG A 163 -16.67 -35.84 16.44
CA ARG A 163 -16.65 -36.47 15.11
C ARG A 163 -16.87 -35.43 14.02
N HIS A 164 -16.12 -35.52 12.93
CA HIS A 164 -16.27 -34.60 11.82
C HIS A 164 -17.59 -34.91 11.07
N PRO A 165 -18.33 -33.89 10.56
CA PRO A 165 -19.62 -34.12 9.89
C PRO A 165 -19.57 -35.04 8.66
N TRP A 166 -18.38 -35.29 8.09
CA TRP A 166 -18.20 -36.26 7.00
C TRP A 166 -18.13 -37.72 7.49
N GLU A 167 -17.76 -37.97 8.75
CA GLU A 167 -17.76 -39.31 9.36
C GLU A 167 -19.20 -39.82 9.55
N GLU A 168 -20.14 -38.94 9.90
CA GLU A 168 -21.57 -39.24 9.96
C GLU A 168 -22.17 -39.52 8.57
N LEU A 169 -21.67 -38.86 7.52
CA LEU A 169 -22.14 -39.03 6.13
C LEU A 169 -21.61 -40.30 5.44
N LEU A 170 -20.46 -40.80 5.87
CA LEU A 170 -19.84 -42.02 5.33
C LEU A 170 -20.20 -43.30 6.14
N GLY A 171 -21.02 -43.17 7.19
CA GLY A 171 -21.61 -44.30 7.91
C GLY A 171 -20.71 -44.96 8.96
N GLY A 172 -20.00 -44.15 9.78
CA GLY A 172 -19.15 -44.62 10.89
C GLY A 172 -19.81 -44.67 12.28
#